data_AF-A0A0L6JEP9-F1
#
_entry.id   AF-A0A0L6JEP9-F1
#
_cell.length_a   1.000
_cell.length_b   1.000
_cell.length_c   1.000
_cell.angle_alpha   90.00
_cell.angle_beta   90.00
_cell.angle_gamma   90.00
#
_symmetry.space_group_name_H-M   'P 1'
#
loop_
_entity.id
_entity.type
_entity.pdbx_description
1 polymer ?
#
loop_
_entity_poly.entity_id
_entity_poly.type
_entity_poly.pdbx_seq_one_letter_code
_entity_poly.pdbx_strand_id
1 'polypeptide(L)'
;MSLGSTFQAEAAAPPPAKPRRIRKAKAPAPFSLRLSEAERARLACEAAGAPLGTYIRAKVLGEPVPARVRKSGISIADRKVLAQLIALLGRSRVFSNLNQLAHAANTGSLPATEETEAALVQALSDLHEIRRLLLVALGLKPEAQP
;
A
#
# COMPACT_ATOMS: atom_id res chain seq x y z
N MET A 1 29.45 -52.52 -15.01
CA MET A 1 28.17 -52.36 -14.29
C MET A 1 27.85 -50.87 -14.26
N SER A 2 27.11 -50.39 -15.26
CA SER A 2 26.81 -48.96 -15.47
C SER A 2 25.49 -48.61 -14.81
N LEU A 3 25.51 -47.74 -13.81
CA LEU A 3 24.33 -47.22 -13.11
C LEU A 3 23.72 -46.05 -13.90
N GLY A 4 23.13 -46.35 -15.05
CA GLY A 4 22.29 -45.41 -15.78
C GLY A 4 20.89 -45.99 -15.91
N SER A 5 19.88 -45.37 -15.29
CA SER A 5 18.48 -45.28 -15.80
C SER A 5 17.36 -45.07 -14.76
N THR A 6 17.63 -44.80 -13.47
CA THR A 6 16.53 -44.71 -12.46
C THR A 6 16.18 -43.29 -11.98
N PHE A 7 16.36 -42.27 -12.81
CA PHE A 7 16.01 -40.89 -12.42
C PHE A 7 15.36 -40.07 -13.54
N GLN A 8 14.37 -40.63 -14.26
CA GLN A 8 13.47 -39.78 -15.08
C GLN A 8 12.22 -40.55 -15.53
N ALA A 9 11.21 -40.64 -14.66
CA ALA A 9 9.88 -41.10 -15.08
C ALA A 9 8.71 -40.41 -14.37
N GLU A 10 8.92 -39.50 -13.42
CA GLU A 10 7.82 -38.96 -12.59
C GLU A 10 7.48 -37.49 -12.85
N ALA A 11 8.11 -36.83 -13.82
CA ALA A 11 7.91 -35.41 -14.12
C ALA A 11 7.10 -35.13 -15.41
N ALA A 12 6.23 -36.05 -15.83
CA ALA A 12 5.44 -35.92 -17.06
C ALA A 12 3.92 -35.78 -16.83
N ALA A 13 3.48 -35.40 -15.63
CA ALA A 13 2.09 -35.00 -15.42
C ALA A 13 1.91 -33.53 -15.87
N PRO A 14 1.03 -33.22 -16.84
CA PRO A 14 0.74 -31.84 -17.20
C PRO A 14 0.15 -31.12 -15.98
N PRO A 15 0.52 -29.84 -15.74
CA PRO A 15 0.01 -29.09 -14.60
C PRO A 15 -1.53 -29.01 -14.67
N PRO A 16 -2.23 -29.01 -13.51
CA PRO A 16 -3.68 -28.99 -13.47
C PRO A 16 -4.22 -27.80 -14.26
N ALA A 17 -5.16 -28.06 -15.16
CA ALA A 17 -5.77 -27.06 -16.02
C ALA A 17 -6.39 -25.94 -15.17
N LYS A 18 -5.96 -24.69 -15.41
CA LYS A 18 -6.48 -23.51 -14.71
C LYS A 18 -8.01 -23.45 -14.87
N PRO A 19 -8.77 -23.11 -13.81
CA PRO A 19 -10.22 -23.05 -13.88
C PRO A 19 -10.65 -22.10 -15.00
N ARG A 20 -11.51 -22.61 -15.88
CA ARG A 20 -12.00 -21.88 -17.06
C ARG A 20 -12.83 -20.69 -16.56
N ARG A 21 -12.32 -19.47 -16.75
CA ARG A 21 -13.02 -18.22 -16.38
C ARG A 21 -14.43 -18.23 -16.99
N ILE A 22 -15.45 -18.27 -16.14
CA ILE A 22 -16.85 -18.10 -16.54
C ILE A 22 -16.97 -16.70 -17.17
N ARG A 23 -17.29 -16.66 -18.47
CA ARG A 23 -17.49 -15.40 -19.19
C ARG A 23 -18.80 -14.80 -18.69
N LYS A 24 -18.73 -13.66 -17.99
CA LYS A 24 -19.92 -12.90 -17.59
C LYS A 24 -20.69 -12.47 -18.84
N ALA A 25 -22.01 -12.60 -18.81
CA ALA A 25 -22.89 -12.12 -19.89
C ALA A 25 -22.65 -10.62 -20.13
N LYS A 26 -22.73 -10.21 -21.41
CA LYS A 26 -22.54 -8.80 -21.79
C LYS A 26 -23.63 -7.94 -21.14
N ALA A 27 -23.23 -6.87 -20.47
CA ALA A 27 -24.16 -5.88 -19.93
C ALA A 27 -24.95 -5.21 -21.07
N PRO A 28 -26.18 -4.70 -20.80
CA PRO A 28 -26.92 -3.90 -21.76
C PRO A 28 -26.12 -2.66 -22.18
N ALA A 29 -26.42 -2.14 -23.36
CA ALA A 29 -25.76 -0.95 -23.89
C ALA A 29 -25.94 0.25 -22.93
N PRO A 30 -24.92 1.11 -22.79
CA PRO A 30 -24.99 2.27 -21.91
C PRO A 30 -26.02 3.30 -22.43
N PHE A 31 -26.70 3.97 -21.50
CA PHE A 31 -27.57 5.10 -21.82
C PHE A 31 -26.73 6.35 -22.15
N SER A 32 -26.95 6.94 -23.33
CA SER A 32 -26.28 8.15 -23.77
C SER A 32 -27.19 9.37 -23.54
N LEU A 33 -26.66 10.38 -22.85
CA LEU A 33 -27.35 11.64 -22.56
C LEU A 33 -26.52 12.78 -23.14
N ARG A 34 -27.14 13.65 -23.97
CA ARG A 34 -26.50 14.88 -24.44
C ARG A 34 -26.64 15.95 -23.37
N LEU A 35 -25.53 16.60 -23.04
CA LEU A 35 -25.47 17.69 -22.08
C LEU A 35 -24.77 18.87 -22.73
N SER A 36 -25.29 20.08 -22.50
CA SER A 36 -24.52 21.29 -22.74
C SER A 36 -23.39 21.41 -21.72
N GLU A 37 -22.38 22.23 -21.99
CA GLU A 37 -21.26 22.47 -21.07
C GLU A 37 -21.74 23.01 -19.72
N ALA A 38 -22.73 23.91 -19.75
CA ALA A 38 -23.33 24.50 -18.56
C ALA A 38 -24.06 23.44 -17.70
N GLU A 39 -24.85 22.56 -18.31
CA GLU A 39 -25.54 21.47 -17.61
C GLU A 39 -24.55 20.47 -17.01
N ARG A 40 -23.50 20.12 -17.76
CA ARG A 40 -22.46 19.22 -17.28
C ARG A 40 -21.71 19.81 -16.08
N ALA A 41 -21.42 21.10 -16.09
CA ALA A 41 -20.79 21.80 -14.97
C ALA A 41 -21.69 21.80 -13.73
N ARG A 42 -22.98 22.11 -13.88
CA ARG A 42 -23.96 22.05 -12.78
C ARG A 42 -24.03 20.65 -12.14
N LEU A 43 -24.16 19.61 -12.97
CA LEU A 43 -24.18 18.22 -12.49
C LEU A 43 -22.86 17.81 -11.82
N ALA A 44 -21.72 18.34 -12.26
CA ALA A 44 -20.43 18.05 -11.63
C ALA A 44 -20.29 18.71 -10.26
N CYS A 45 -20.81 19.93 -10.09
CA CYS A 45 -20.89 20.59 -8.79
C CYS A 45 -21.81 19.84 -7.83
N GLU A 46 -23.00 19.45 -8.28
CA GLU A 46 -23.95 18.67 -7.48
C GLU A 46 -23.41 17.28 -7.10
N ALA A 47 -22.61 16.66 -7.97
CA ALA A 47 -22.03 15.35 -7.72
C ALA A 47 -20.99 15.34 -6.58
N ALA A 48 -20.47 16.49 -6.15
CA ALA A 48 -19.56 16.64 -5.01
C ALA A 48 -18.39 15.62 -4.97
N GLY A 49 -17.85 15.26 -6.15
CA GLY A 49 -16.75 14.30 -6.29
C GLY A 49 -17.15 12.86 -6.60
N ALA A 50 -18.45 12.55 -6.69
CA ALA A 50 -18.95 11.29 -7.26
C ALA A 50 -18.82 11.27 -8.80
N PRO A 51 -18.64 10.09 -9.43
CA PRO A 51 -18.68 9.99 -10.89
C PRO A 51 -20.05 10.43 -11.45
N LEU A 52 -20.04 11.27 -12.48
CA LEU A 52 -21.27 11.84 -13.06
C LEU A 52 -22.31 10.77 -13.42
N GLY A 53 -21.92 9.67 -14.06
CA GLY A 53 -22.86 8.59 -14.40
C GLY A 53 -23.50 7.91 -13.18
N THR A 54 -22.76 7.80 -12.07
CA THR A 54 -23.26 7.25 -10.81
C THR A 54 -24.20 8.24 -10.12
N TYR A 55 -23.84 9.52 -10.11
CA TYR A 55 -24.69 10.59 -9.59
C TYR A 55 -26.00 10.72 -10.38
N ILE A 56 -25.94 10.75 -11.71
CA ILE A 56 -27.12 10.84 -12.59
C ILE A 56 -28.02 9.62 -12.40
N ARG A 57 -27.45 8.41 -12.36
CA ARG A 57 -28.21 7.18 -12.09
C ARG A 57 -28.92 7.24 -10.74
N ALA A 58 -28.22 7.66 -9.69
CA ALA A 58 -28.78 7.81 -8.36
C ALA A 58 -29.93 8.82 -8.32
N LYS A 59 -29.75 9.99 -8.96
CA LYS A 59 -30.77 11.03 -9.06
C LYS A 59 -32.01 10.57 -9.85
N VAL A 60 -31.83 9.80 -10.93
CA VAL A 60 -32.93 9.32 -11.79
C VAL A 60 -33.69 8.16 -11.17
N LEU A 61 -32.98 7.23 -10.50
CA LEU A 61 -33.58 6.03 -9.90
C LEU A 61 -33.99 6.21 -8.43
N GLY A 62 -33.76 7.39 -7.84
CA GLY A 62 -33.99 7.63 -6.42
C GLY A 62 -33.08 6.81 -5.50
N GLU A 63 -31.98 6.28 -6.03
CA GLU A 63 -30.99 5.55 -5.24
C GLU A 63 -30.12 6.54 -4.46
N PRO A 64 -29.66 6.20 -3.25
CA PRO A 64 -28.69 7.03 -2.54
C PRO A 64 -27.40 7.14 -3.38
N VAL A 65 -26.93 8.37 -3.61
CA VAL A 65 -25.64 8.59 -4.28
C VAL A 65 -24.57 7.90 -3.43
N PRO A 66 -23.87 6.88 -3.95
CA PRO A 66 -22.80 6.25 -3.20
C PRO A 66 -21.69 7.30 -3.05
N ALA A 67 -21.59 7.87 -1.86
CA ALA A 67 -20.46 8.71 -1.49
C ALA A 67 -19.21 7.88 -1.75
N ARG A 68 -18.40 8.31 -2.71
CA ARG A 68 -17.11 7.67 -2.94
C ARG A 68 -16.26 8.01 -1.72
N VAL A 69 -16.32 7.15 -0.71
CA VAL A 69 -15.32 7.12 0.35
C VAL A 69 -14.00 6.96 -0.38
N ARG A 70 -13.21 8.04 -0.47
CA ARG A 70 -11.85 7.94 -1.00
C ARG A 70 -11.21 6.83 -0.16
N LYS A 71 -10.85 5.72 -0.79
CA LYS A 71 -10.22 4.57 -0.12
C LYS A 71 -8.91 4.93 0.60
N SER A 72 -8.44 6.16 0.47
CA SER A 72 -7.48 6.77 1.38
C SER A 72 -7.89 8.22 1.63
N GLY A 73 -8.18 8.58 2.88
CA GLY A 73 -8.45 9.95 3.32
C GLY A 73 -7.24 10.89 3.29
N ILE A 74 -6.14 10.47 2.66
CA ILE A 74 -4.89 11.22 2.59
C ILE A 74 -4.83 11.91 1.22
N SER A 75 -4.61 13.22 1.21
CA SER A 75 -4.51 13.97 -0.05
C SER A 75 -3.24 13.58 -0.82
N ILE A 76 -3.22 13.84 -2.12
CA ILE A 76 -2.02 13.61 -2.95
C ILE A 76 -0.84 14.48 -2.46
N ALA A 77 -1.14 15.67 -1.91
CA ALA A 77 -0.14 16.55 -1.32
C ALA A 77 0.49 15.93 -0.07
N ASP A 78 -0.32 15.38 0.84
CA ASP A 78 0.15 14.74 2.06
C ASP A 78 1.02 13.51 1.76
N ARG A 79 0.64 12.72 0.74
CA ARG A 79 1.47 11.59 0.28
C ARG A 79 2.86 12.04 -0.20
N LYS A 80 2.96 13.18 -0.89
CA LYS A 80 4.25 13.73 -1.35
C LYS A 80 5.10 14.19 -0.18
N VAL A 81 4.51 14.90 0.78
CA VAL A 81 5.22 15.37 1.99
C VAL A 81 5.73 14.18 2.81
N LEU A 82 4.88 13.16 3.01
CA LEU A 82 5.27 11.94 3.72
C LEU A 82 6.37 11.15 2.98
N ALA A 83 6.30 11.05 1.65
CA ALA A 83 7.36 10.41 0.86
C ALA A 83 8.70 11.18 0.96
N GLN A 84 8.66 12.51 0.96
CA GLN A 84 9.84 13.35 1.16
C GLN A 84 10.42 13.18 2.57
N LEU A 85 9.57 13.11 3.60
CA LEU A 85 10.00 12.86 4.97
C LEU A 85 10.74 11.51 5.07
N ILE A 86 10.21 10.46 4.46
CA ILE A 86 10.85 9.13 4.41
C ILE A 86 12.18 9.21 3.66
N ALA A 87 12.25 9.91 2.53
CA ALA A 87 13.49 10.07 1.78
C ALA A 87 14.56 10.82 2.59
N LEU A 88 14.18 11.86 3.34
CA LEU A 88 15.08 12.59 4.24
C LEU A 88 15.54 11.73 5.42
N LEU A 89 14.64 10.94 6.00
CA LEU A 89 14.96 9.96 7.05
C LEU A 89 15.93 8.89 6.55
N GLY A 90 15.70 8.34 5.35
CA GLY A 90 16.60 7.37 4.72
C GLY A 90 17.95 7.96 4.33
N ARG A 91 18.00 9.25 3.98
CA ARG A 91 19.25 9.99 3.74
C ARG A 91 19.99 10.35 5.03
N SER A 92 19.27 10.45 6.15
CA SER A 92 19.87 10.70 7.44
C SER A 92 20.79 9.53 7.81
N ARG A 93 21.92 9.83 8.46
CA ARG A 93 22.83 8.78 8.96
C ARG A 93 22.33 8.10 10.23
N VAL A 94 21.10 8.34 10.67
CA VAL A 94 20.56 7.81 11.93
C VAL A 94 20.68 6.29 11.98
N PHE A 95 20.29 5.58 10.91
CA PHE A 95 20.41 4.12 10.85
C PHE A 95 21.87 3.63 10.80
N SER A 96 22.74 4.34 10.08
CA SER A 96 24.17 4.02 10.02
C SER A 96 24.84 4.22 11.39
N ASN A 97 24.50 5.29 12.09
CA ASN A 97 25.05 5.62 13.40
C ASN A 97 24.57 4.60 14.45
N LEU A 98 23.31 4.18 14.40
CA LEU A 98 22.79 3.12 15.26
C LEU A 98 23.51 1.78 14.99
N ASN A 99 23.78 1.46 13.73
CA ASN A 99 24.54 0.26 13.40
C ASN A 99 25.99 0.32 13.90
N GLN A 100 26.62 1.51 13.85
CA GLN A 100 27.96 1.72 14.41
C GLN A 100 27.97 1.61 15.94
N LEU A 101 26.94 2.12 16.61
CA LEU A 101 26.79 1.99 18.06
C LEU A 101 26.55 0.54 18.48
N ALA A 102 25.68 -0.19 17.76
CA ALA A 102 25.47 -1.62 17.99
C ALA A 102 26.76 -2.42 17.77
N HIS A 103 27.53 -2.10 16.74
CA HIS A 103 28.80 -2.76 16.49
C HIS A 103 29.85 -2.44 17.57
N ALA A 104 29.92 -1.19 18.03
CA ALA A 104 30.81 -0.76 19.09
C ALA A 104 30.45 -1.40 20.45
N ALA A 105 29.17 -1.58 20.74
CA ALA A 105 28.69 -2.31 21.91
C ALA A 105 29.04 -3.82 21.82
N ASN A 106 28.75 -4.48 20.69
CA ASN A 106 29.07 -5.90 20.49
C ASN A 106 30.57 -6.21 20.55
N THR A 107 31.42 -5.26 20.16
CA THR A 107 32.89 -5.42 20.17
C THR A 107 33.50 -5.05 21.53
N GLY A 108 32.69 -4.63 22.51
CA GLY A 108 33.15 -4.17 23.82
C GLY A 108 33.95 -2.86 23.78
N SER A 109 33.91 -2.16 22.64
CA SER A 109 34.62 -0.89 22.40
C SER A 109 33.84 0.32 22.96
N LEU A 110 32.52 0.17 23.09
CA LEU A 110 31.67 1.11 23.80
C LEU A 110 31.60 0.68 25.28
N PRO A 111 32.04 1.50 26.25
CA PRO A 111 31.71 1.28 27.65
C PRO A 111 30.21 1.54 27.83
N ALA A 112 29.42 0.51 27.53
CA ALA A 112 27.97 0.54 27.62
C ALA A 112 27.59 0.40 29.10
N THR A 113 27.27 1.51 29.75
CA THR A 113 26.56 1.45 31.02
C THR A 113 25.12 0.98 30.77
N GLU A 114 24.49 0.32 31.73
CA GLU A 114 23.11 -0.17 31.61
C GLU A 114 22.13 0.95 31.17
N GLU A 115 22.35 2.19 31.61
CA GLU A 115 21.61 3.38 31.15
C GLU A 115 21.74 3.64 29.65
N THR A 116 22.95 3.50 29.09
CA THR A 116 23.19 3.74 27.66
C THR A 116 22.58 2.63 26.79
N GLU A 117 22.60 1.38 27.25
CA GLU A 117 21.92 0.28 26.55
C GLU A 117 20.40 0.49 26.55
N ALA A 118 19.83 0.84 27.69
CA ALA A 118 18.40 1.13 27.81
C ALA A 118 17.98 2.30 26.90
N ALA A 119 18.77 3.38 26.86
CA ALA A 119 18.50 4.53 25.99
C ALA A 119 18.56 4.16 24.49
N LEU A 120 19.47 3.27 24.08
CA LEU A 120 19.57 2.80 22.69
C LEU A 120 18.40 1.90 22.30
N VAL A 121 18.00 0.97 23.17
CA VAL A 121 16.84 0.10 22.95
C VAL A 121 15.56 0.95 22.85
N GLN A 122 15.41 1.96 23.71
CA GLN A 122 14.28 2.89 23.65
C GLN A 122 14.28 3.68 22.35
N ALA A 123 15.42 4.23 21.93
CA ALA A 123 15.52 4.96 20.67
C ALA A 123 15.19 4.10 19.44
N LEU A 124 15.59 2.82 19.44
CA LEU A 124 15.21 1.87 18.40
C LEU A 124 13.69 1.62 18.39
N SER A 125 13.09 1.43 19.57
CA SER A 125 11.63 1.28 19.71
C SER A 125 10.87 2.48 19.14
N ASP A 126 11.28 3.70 19.53
CA ASP A 126 10.66 4.94 19.07
C ASP A 126 10.76 5.10 17.54
N LEU A 127 11.89 4.70 16.94
CA LEU A 127 12.06 4.74 15.48
C LEU A 127 11.19 3.71 14.75
N HIS A 128 11.00 2.52 15.33
CA HIS A 128 10.08 1.52 14.79
C HIS A 128 8.63 2.01 14.87
N GLU A 129 8.24 2.66 15.97
CA GLU A 129 6.95 3.31 16.16
C GLU A 129 6.71 4.40 15.09
N ILE A 130 7.68 5.30 14.90
CA ILE A 130 7.62 6.36 13.88
C ILE A 130 7.48 5.75 12.47
N ARG A 131 8.28 4.73 12.14
CA ARG A 131 8.18 4.03 10.84
C ARG A 131 6.80 3.41 10.65
N ARG A 132 6.25 2.76 11.67
CA ARG A 132 4.93 2.13 11.64
C ARG A 132 3.83 3.17 11.43
N LEU A 133 3.83 4.25 12.22
CA LEU A 133 2.86 5.35 12.12
C LEU A 133 2.88 5.98 10.72
N LEU A 134 4.07 6.16 10.13
CA LEU A 134 4.22 6.67 8.77
C LEU A 134 3.68 5.70 7.71
N LEU A 135 3.91 4.39 7.83
CA LEU A 135 3.36 3.40 6.91
C LEU A 135 1.83 3.33 6.97
N VAL A 136 1.27 3.37 8.18
CA VAL A 136 -0.19 3.44 8.40
C VAL A 136 -0.76 4.72 7.79
N ALA A 137 -0.10 5.87 8.00
CA ALA A 137 -0.49 7.16 7.42
C ALA A 137 -0.41 7.19 5.89
N LEU A 138 0.34 6.29 5.25
CA LEU A 138 0.39 6.14 3.78
C LEU A 138 -0.61 5.10 3.24
N GLY A 139 -1.30 4.38 4.12
CA GLY A 139 -2.16 3.25 3.77
C GLY A 139 -1.38 2.02 3.30
N LEU A 140 -0.09 1.93 3.64
CA LEU A 140 0.75 0.76 3.41
C LEU A 140 0.65 -0.16 4.63
N LYS A 141 0.61 -1.48 4.39
CA LYS A 141 0.67 -2.42 5.51
C LYS A 141 2.11 -2.40 6.06
N PRO A 142 2.31 -2.12 7.36
CA PRO A 142 3.60 -2.37 7.97
C PRO A 142 3.86 -3.88 7.86
N GLU A 143 5.02 -4.26 7.32
CA GLU A 143 5.45 -5.66 7.40
C GLU A 143 5.57 -6.00 8.88
N ALA A 144 4.76 -6.95 9.33
CA ALA A 144 4.96 -7.58 10.63
C ALA A 144 6.29 -8.32 10.54
N GLN A 145 7.34 -7.77 11.11
CA GLN A 145 8.57 -8.52 11.32
C GLN A 145 8.33 -9.51 12.48
N PRO A 146 8.87 -10.73 12.38
CA PRO A 146 8.73 -11.79 13.38
C PRO A 146 9.39 -11.45 14.72
#